data_AF-A0A4Q9KPM8-F1
#
_entry.id   AF-A0A4Q9KPM8-F1
#
_cell.length_a   1.000
_cell.length_b   1.000
_cell.length_c   1.000
_cell.angle_alpha   90.00
_cell.angle_beta   90.00
_cell.angle_gamma   90.00
#
_symmetry.space_group_name_H-M   'P 1'
#
loop_
_entity.id
_entity.type
_entity.pdbx_description
1 polymer ?
#
loop_
_entity_poly.entity_id
_entity_poly.type
_entity_poly.pdbx_seq_one_letter_code
_entity_poly.pdbx_strand_id
1 'polypeptide(L)'
;ERIALTGKIFLSEEKEANLLCKKENIKYIYCVVGVSNWYSSDDLNKIGWIKRIVSETFGESYLSINRDTEEYKNMLLYKMSYHKMENVVGNMWDSVRRSRFDKCEIKYFRNIFNSENYLIRIYEVL
;
A
#
# COMPACT_ATOMS: atom_id res chain seq x y z
N GLU A 1 14.35 14.15 1.79
CA GLU A 1 14.86 12.84 1.35
C GLU A 1 14.25 11.64 2.08
N ARG A 2 14.41 11.47 3.41
CA ARG A 2 13.90 10.26 4.12
C ARG A 2 12.40 9.99 3.95
N ILE A 3 11.58 11.04 3.94
CA ILE A 3 10.13 10.94 3.70
C ILE A 3 9.85 10.42 2.28
N ALA A 4 10.56 10.95 1.28
CA ALA A 4 10.43 10.50 -0.10
C ALA A 4 10.88 9.05 -0.27
N LEU A 5 11.94 8.61 0.42
CA LEU A 5 12.35 7.21 0.39
C LEU A 5 11.26 6.28 0.96
N THR A 6 10.60 6.70 2.05
CA THR A 6 9.46 5.96 2.61
C THR A 6 8.31 5.91 1.59
N GLY A 7 7.99 7.02 0.94
CA GLY A 7 7.01 7.07 -0.14
C GLY A 7 7.37 6.15 -1.30
N LYS A 8 8.64 6.12 -1.70
CA LYS A 8 9.13 5.24 -2.77
C LYS A 8 8.91 3.78 -2.43
N ILE A 9 9.23 3.34 -1.20
CA ILE A 9 8.95 1.97 -0.74
C ILE A 9 7.47 1.60 -0.92
N PHE A 10 6.55 2.51 -0.58
CA PHE A 10 5.11 2.26 -0.72
C PHE A 10 4.61 2.24 -2.17
N LEU A 11 5.21 3.03 -3.05
CA LEU A 11 4.84 3.14 -4.47
C LEU A 11 5.55 2.12 -5.36
N SER A 12 6.65 1.54 -4.91
CA SER A 12 7.40 0.50 -5.62
C SER A 12 6.63 -0.81 -5.68
N GLU A 13 6.98 -1.65 -6.64
CA GLU A 13 6.57 -3.04 -6.64
C GLU A 13 7.15 -3.77 -5.42
N GLU A 14 6.47 -4.82 -5.00
CA GLU A 14 6.78 -5.59 -3.80
C GLU A 14 8.26 -6.02 -3.69
N LYS A 15 8.86 -6.51 -4.79
CA LYS A 15 10.26 -6.96 -4.80
C LYS A 15 11.24 -5.80 -4.61
N GLU A 16 11.00 -4.68 -5.29
CA GLU A 16 11.83 -3.48 -5.14
C GLU A 16 11.68 -2.90 -3.73
N ALA A 17 10.45 -2.81 -3.23
CA ALA A 17 10.18 -2.34 -1.88
C ALA A 17 10.88 -3.19 -0.81
N ASN A 18 10.93 -4.52 -0.98
CA ASN A 18 11.69 -5.40 -0.08
C ASN A 18 13.19 -5.10 -0.09
N LEU A 19 13.79 -4.89 -1.26
CA LEU A 19 15.20 -4.53 -1.40
C LEU A 19 15.50 -3.18 -0.74
N LEU A 20 14.63 -2.19 -0.93
CA LEU A 20 14.75 -0.88 -0.28
C LEU A 20 14.62 -1.00 1.24
N CYS A 21 13.65 -1.76 1.75
CA CYS A 21 13.51 -2.00 3.19
C CYS A 21 14.76 -2.67 3.79
N LYS A 22 15.31 -3.70 3.13
CA LYS A 22 16.54 -4.38 3.57
C LYS A 22 17.73 -3.44 3.59
N LYS A 23 17.88 -2.62 2.55
CA LYS A 23 18.95 -1.60 2.46
C LYS A 23 18.88 -0.60 3.62
N GLU A 24 17.68 -0.20 4.01
CA GLU A 24 17.43 0.75 5.10
C GLU A 24 17.27 0.10 6.48
N ASN A 25 17.50 -1.22 6.59
CA ASN A 25 17.33 -2.01 7.83
C ASN A 25 15.94 -1.88 8.47
N ILE A 26 14.90 -1.77 7.64
CA ILE A 26 13.49 -1.71 8.07
C ILE A 26 12.99 -3.13 8.32
N LYS A 27 12.51 -3.40 9.54
CA LYS A 27 11.96 -4.71 9.94
C LYS A 27 10.45 -4.81 9.83
N TYR A 28 9.75 -3.71 10.08
CA TYR A 28 8.30 -3.66 10.09
C TYR A 28 7.80 -2.43 9.33
N ILE A 29 6.68 -2.60 8.64
CA ILE A 29 5.96 -1.55 7.94
C ILE A 29 4.49 -1.66 8.28
N TYR A 30 3.80 -0.53 8.42
CA TYR A 30 2.36 -0.53 8.66
C TYR A 30 1.64 0.38 7.67
N CYS A 31 0.36 0.10 7.45
CA CYS A 31 -0.53 0.97 6.69
C CYS A 31 -1.89 1.12 7.38
N VAL A 32 -2.55 2.23 7.10
CA VAL A 32 -3.92 2.53 7.51
C VAL A 32 -4.87 2.25 6.35
N VAL A 33 -5.90 1.44 6.59
CA VAL A 33 -6.78 0.87 5.56
C VAL A 33 -8.25 1.07 5.90
N GLY A 34 -8.99 1.72 4.99
CA GLY A 34 -10.40 2.06 5.20
C GLY A 34 -11.42 1.13 4.54
N VAL A 35 -10.95 0.06 3.89
CA VAL A 35 -11.73 -0.75 2.93
C VAL A 35 -13.07 -1.26 3.50
N SER A 36 -13.10 -1.73 4.74
CA SER A 36 -14.28 -2.35 5.39
C SER A 36 -15.09 -1.41 6.30
N ASN A 37 -14.61 -0.21 6.58
CA ASN A 37 -15.09 0.61 7.71
C ASN A 37 -15.39 2.07 7.33
N TRP A 38 -15.50 2.38 6.03
CA TRP A 38 -15.80 3.72 5.51
C TRP A 38 -14.79 4.82 5.92
N TYR A 39 -13.61 4.43 6.41
CA TYR A 39 -12.60 5.39 6.86
C TYR A 39 -11.85 5.99 5.68
N SER A 40 -12.29 7.17 5.23
CA SER A 40 -11.72 7.85 4.04
C SER A 40 -10.34 8.48 4.25
N SER A 41 -9.87 8.61 5.49
CA SER A 41 -8.53 9.15 5.80
C SER A 41 -7.43 8.07 5.79
N ASP A 42 -7.66 6.99 5.04
CA ASP A 42 -6.72 5.89 4.84
C ASP A 42 -5.53 6.28 3.95
N ASP A 43 -4.50 5.43 3.89
CA ASP A 43 -3.25 5.77 3.20
C ASP A 43 -3.37 5.69 1.68
N LEU A 44 -4.28 4.86 1.17
CA LEU A 44 -4.58 4.82 -0.27
C LEU A 44 -5.18 6.13 -0.78
N ASN A 45 -5.99 6.87 0.00
CA ASN A 45 -6.46 8.19 -0.40
C ASN A 45 -5.37 9.28 -0.34
N LYS A 46 -4.29 9.04 0.41
CA LYS A 46 -3.14 9.94 0.49
C LYS A 46 -2.10 9.70 -0.61
N ILE A 47 -2.29 8.67 -1.45
CA ILE A 47 -1.29 8.25 -2.44
C ILE A 47 -0.90 9.36 -3.43
N GLY A 48 -1.82 10.28 -3.77
CA GLY A 48 -1.52 11.44 -4.61
C GLY A 48 -0.44 12.35 -4.02
N TRP A 49 -0.47 12.56 -2.71
CA TRP A 49 0.56 13.31 -1.98
C TRP A 49 1.89 12.56 -1.98
N ILE A 50 1.85 11.24 -1.73
CA ILE A 50 3.05 10.39 -1.72
C ILE A 50 3.73 10.45 -3.08
N LYS A 51 2.98 10.27 -4.18
CA LYS A 51 3.50 10.36 -5.55
C LYS A 51 4.19 11.68 -5.83
N ARG A 52 3.57 12.80 -5.43
CA ARG A 52 4.12 14.14 -5.61
C ARG A 52 5.46 14.30 -4.89
N ILE A 53 5.55 13.91 -3.62
CA ILE A 53 6.78 14.00 -2.82
C ILE A 53 7.91 13.18 -3.47
N VAL A 54 7.62 11.96 -3.90
CA VAL A 54 8.60 11.06 -4.52
C VAL A 54 9.08 11.60 -5.87
N SER A 55 8.14 12.04 -6.72
CA SER A 55 8.44 12.62 -8.03
C SER A 55 9.27 13.91 -7.93
N GLU A 56 8.92 14.82 -7.02
CA GLU A 56 9.67 16.06 -6.81
C GLU A 56 11.07 15.80 -6.24
N THR A 57 11.24 14.76 -5.42
CA THR A 57 12.54 14.47 -4.78
C THR A 57 13.50 13.69 -5.67
N PHE A 58 13.01 12.69 -6.43
CA PHE A 58 13.86 11.78 -7.21
C PHE A 58 13.75 11.98 -8.73
N GLY A 59 12.86 12.85 -9.22
CA GLY A 59 12.62 13.03 -10.65
C GLY A 59 11.92 11.84 -11.32
N GLU A 60 11.23 10.99 -10.53
CA GLU A 60 10.56 9.78 -11.01
C GLU A 60 9.12 10.07 -11.47
N SER A 61 8.61 9.35 -12.46
CA SER A 61 7.33 9.61 -13.12
C SER A 61 6.11 8.97 -12.44
N TYR A 62 6.01 9.01 -11.11
CA TYR A 62 4.84 8.43 -10.41
C TYR A 62 3.53 9.20 -10.64
N LEU A 63 3.60 10.46 -11.08
CA LEU A 63 2.43 11.29 -11.35
C LEU A 63 1.58 10.80 -12.53
N SER A 64 2.13 10.02 -13.46
CA SER A 64 1.38 9.46 -14.59
C SER A 64 0.60 8.19 -14.21
N ILE A 65 0.90 7.59 -13.06
CA ILE A 65 0.27 6.35 -12.61
C ILE A 65 -1.12 6.70 -12.07
N ASN A 66 -2.17 6.16 -12.69
CA ASN A 66 -3.56 6.38 -12.29
C ASN A 66 -4.14 5.16 -11.57
N ARG A 67 -5.25 5.33 -10.83
CA ARG A 67 -5.82 4.24 -10.01
C ARG A 67 -6.20 3.00 -10.83
N ASP A 68 -6.54 3.20 -12.10
CA ASP A 68 -6.97 2.15 -13.01
C ASP A 68 -5.81 1.46 -13.74
N THR A 69 -4.56 1.92 -13.56
CA THR A 69 -3.40 1.29 -14.22
C THR A 69 -2.91 0.07 -13.45
N GLU A 70 -2.35 -0.89 -14.20
CA GLU A 70 -1.76 -2.09 -13.63
C GLU A 70 -0.58 -1.75 -12.69
N GLU A 71 0.16 -0.69 -13.00
CA GLU A 71 1.24 -0.17 -12.15
C GLU A 71 0.72 0.24 -10.77
N TYR A 72 -0.46 0.87 -10.69
CA TYR A 72 -1.08 1.25 -9.42
C TYR A 72 -1.45 0.04 -8.58
N LYS A 73 -2.00 -0.99 -9.21
CA LYS A 73 -2.35 -2.26 -8.54
C LYS A 73 -1.11 -3.03 -8.08
N ASN A 74 0.04 -2.81 -8.72
CA ASN A 74 1.30 -3.47 -8.37
C ASN A 74 2.09 -2.79 -7.25
N MET A 75 1.73 -1.57 -6.85
CA MET A 75 2.34 -0.86 -5.73
C MET A 75 2.19 -1.64 -4.42
N LEU A 76 3.24 -1.62 -3.59
CA LEU A 76 3.22 -2.29 -2.29
C LEU A 76 2.06 -1.82 -1.41
N LEU A 77 1.79 -0.51 -1.36
CA LEU A 77 0.68 0.03 -0.55
C LEU A 77 -0.69 -0.51 -1.00
N TYR A 78 -0.90 -0.68 -2.31
CA TYR A 78 -2.12 -1.29 -2.84
C TYR A 78 -2.25 -2.73 -2.38
N LYS A 79 -1.20 -3.54 -2.61
CA LYS A 79 -1.19 -4.94 -2.19
C LYS A 79 -1.38 -5.09 -0.69
N MET A 80 -0.67 -4.31 0.13
CA MET A 80 -0.82 -4.35 1.60
C MET A 80 -2.23 -4.04 2.07
N SER A 81 -2.93 -3.13 1.37
CA SER A 81 -4.28 -2.69 1.71
C SER A 81 -5.34 -3.74 1.39
N TYR A 82 -5.20 -4.48 0.29
CA TYR A 82 -6.18 -5.48 -0.16
C TYR A 82 -5.80 -6.94 0.12
N HIS A 83 -4.57 -7.21 0.57
CA HIS A 83 -4.11 -8.57 0.85
C HIS A 83 -5.03 -9.29 1.85
N LYS A 84 -5.59 -10.43 1.44
CA LYS A 84 -6.55 -11.25 2.20
C LYS A 84 -7.85 -10.55 2.60
N MET A 85 -8.15 -9.36 2.05
CA MET A 85 -9.37 -8.63 2.37
C MET A 85 -10.63 -9.28 1.79
N GLU A 86 -10.54 -10.21 0.85
CA GLU A 86 -11.65 -11.03 0.38
C GLU A 86 -12.27 -11.88 1.51
N ASN A 87 -11.50 -12.23 2.54
CA ASN A 87 -12.00 -12.97 3.71
C ASN A 87 -12.73 -12.07 4.72
N VAL A 88 -12.50 -10.75 4.64
CA VAL A 88 -13.11 -9.74 5.52
C VAL A 88 -14.33 -9.14 4.85
N VAL A 89 -14.20 -8.85 3.56
CA VAL A 89 -15.20 -8.19 2.73
C VAL A 89 -15.55 -9.14 1.60
N GLY A 90 -16.45 -10.09 1.88
CA GLY A 90 -16.73 -11.25 1.03
C GLY A 90 -17.21 -10.94 -0.40
N ASN A 91 -17.70 -9.73 -0.66
CA ASN A 91 -18.07 -9.27 -2.01
C ASN A 91 -16.93 -8.50 -2.72
N MET A 92 -15.75 -8.44 -2.11
CA MET A 92 -14.55 -7.72 -2.59
C MET A 92 -14.85 -6.26 -2.96
N TRP A 93 -15.69 -5.61 -2.17
CA TRP A 93 -16.13 -4.23 -2.38
C TRP A 93 -15.43 -3.27 -1.43
N ASP A 94 -14.69 -2.29 -1.96
CA ASP A 94 -14.13 -1.21 -1.15
C ASP A 94 -15.20 -0.15 -0.86
N SER A 95 -15.57 -0.02 0.41
CA SER A 95 -16.61 0.94 0.85
C SER A 95 -16.21 2.40 0.64
N VAL A 96 -14.93 2.74 0.75
CA VAL A 96 -14.40 4.09 0.61
C VAL A 96 -14.30 4.48 -0.86
N ARG A 97 -13.81 3.58 -1.71
CA ARG A 97 -13.58 3.84 -3.14
C ARG A 97 -14.79 3.54 -4.01
N ARG A 98 -15.78 2.84 -3.47
CA ARG A 98 -16.99 2.40 -4.18
C ARG A 98 -16.65 1.63 -5.46
N SER A 99 -15.69 0.73 -5.34
CA SER A 99 -15.22 -0.11 -6.44
C SER A 99 -14.90 -1.52 -5.95
N ARG A 100 -14.92 -2.49 -6.87
CA ARG A 100 -14.40 -3.82 -6.57
C ARG A 100 -12.89 -3.82 -6.60
N PHE A 101 -12.28 -4.66 -5.78
CA PHE A 101 -10.84 -4.93 -5.82
C PHE A 101 -10.58 -6.39 -6.21
N ASP A 102 -9.38 -6.64 -6.71
CA ASP A 102 -8.91 -7.98 -7.09
C ASP A 102 -8.19 -8.64 -5.92
N LYS A 103 -8.15 -9.97 -5.90
CA LYS A 103 -7.41 -10.72 -4.88
C LYS A 103 -5.92 -10.41 -5.01
N CYS A 104 -5.30 -10.04 -3.89
CA CYS A 104 -3.88 -9.68 -3.83
C CYS A 104 -3.10 -10.67 -2.97
N GLU A 105 -1.93 -11.07 -3.43
CA GLU A 105 -0.98 -11.90 -2.69
C GLU A 105 0.31 -11.13 -2.43
N ILE A 106 0.98 -11.45 -1.31
CA ILE A 106 2.25 -10.84 -0.88
C ILE A 106 3.19 -11.97 -0.45
N LYS A 107 4.42 -11.96 -0.99
CA LYS A 107 5.47 -12.97 -0.81
C LYS A 107 6.67 -12.50 0.02
N TYR A 108 7.03 -11.22 -0.06
CA TYR A 108 8.21 -10.61 0.57
C TYR A 108 7.88 -9.87 1.87
N PHE A 109 6.60 -9.78 2.23
CA PHE A 109 6.15 -9.19 3.48
C PHE A 109 5.12 -10.10 4.14
N ARG A 110 5.32 -10.40 5.43
CA ARG A 110 4.41 -11.24 6.22
C ARG A 110 3.49 -10.35 7.05
N ASN A 111 2.18 -10.41 6.84
CA ASN A 111 1.23 -9.76 7.74
C ASN A 111 1.30 -10.44 9.12
N ILE A 112 1.65 -9.67 10.15
CA ILE A 112 1.81 -10.17 11.52
C ILE A 112 0.74 -9.63 12.48
N PHE A 113 0.03 -8.57 12.09
CA PHE A 113 -1.00 -7.97 12.91
C PHE A 113 -2.04 -7.25 12.05
N ASN A 114 -3.31 -7.35 12.46
CA ASN A 114 -4.41 -6.50 12.01
C ASN A 114 -5.16 -6.03 13.25
N SER A 115 -5.55 -4.75 13.27
CA SER A 115 -6.47 -4.27 14.31
C SER A 115 -7.87 -4.87 14.14
N GLU A 116 -8.72 -4.79 15.17
CA GLU A 116 -10.06 -5.40 15.18
C GLU A 116 -10.90 -5.04 13.95
N ASN A 117 -10.87 -3.77 13.53
CA ASN A 117 -11.62 -3.28 12.36
C ASN A 117 -10.79 -3.28 11.06
N TYR A 118 -9.66 -3.99 11.03
CA TYR A 118 -8.70 -4.03 9.92
C TYR A 118 -8.17 -2.65 9.49
N LEU A 119 -8.28 -1.65 10.39
CA LEU A 119 -7.86 -0.28 10.13
C LEU A 119 -6.34 -0.14 10.09
N ILE A 120 -5.64 -0.85 10.96
CA ILE A 120 -4.18 -0.84 11.02
C ILE A 120 -3.70 -2.23 10.67
N ARG A 121 -2.74 -2.31 9.75
CA ARG A 121 -2.13 -3.57 9.33
C ARG A 121 -0.63 -3.43 9.44
N ILE A 122 0.02 -4.40 10.09
CA ILE A 122 1.48 -4.41 10.26
C ILE A 122 2.04 -5.64 9.55
N TYR A 123 3.11 -5.39 8.80
CA TYR A 123 3.83 -6.39 8.04
C TYR A 123 5.29 -6.40 8.46
N GLU A 124 5.83 -7.61 8.57
CA GLU A 124 7.25 -7.86 8.73
C GLU A 124 7.91 -8.05 7.37
N VAL A 125 9.11 -7.49 7.21
CA VAL A 125 9.94 -7.63 6.00
C VAL A 125 10.67 -8.98 6.05
N LEU A 126 10.48 -9.83 5.03
CA LEU A 126 11.15 -11.13 4.89
C LEU A 126 12.47 -11.03 4.12
#